data_AF-A0A0F9Z7R6-F1
#
_entry.id   AF-A0A0F9Z7R6-F1
#
_cell.length_a   1.000
_cell.length_b   1.000
_cell.length_c   1.000
_cell.angle_alpha   90.00
_cell.angle_beta   90.00
_cell.angle_gamma   90.00
#
_symmetry.space_group_name_H-M   'P 1'
#
loop_
_entity.id
_entity.type
_entity.pdbx_description
1 polymer ?
#
loop_
_entity_poly.entity_id
_entity_poly.type
_entity_poly.pdbx_seq_one_letter_code
_entity_poly.pdbx_strand_id
1 'polypeptide(L)'
;MMFDPIKILEKYSNSQKKALKILLHHGRLVKNKALEIAEHFTLDKIDLKFIEEAAILHDIGIFFVNAPEIGCYGDKPYIAHGYLGREVLEKEGLPKHALAAERHTGMGIHKEEIISNTQSNLGRKNTLLCG
;
A
#
# COMPACT_ATOMS: atom_id res chain seq x y z
N MET A 1 -6.45 13.56 -14.07
CA MET A 1 -5.80 14.77 -13.52
C MET A 1 -4.34 14.42 -13.27
N MET A 2 -3.41 15.34 -13.56
CA MET A 2 -2.00 15.15 -13.23
C MET A 2 -1.78 15.67 -11.81
N PHE A 3 -1.44 14.79 -10.87
CA PHE A 3 -1.08 15.15 -9.49
C PHE A 3 0.36 14.73 -9.21
N ASP A 4 0.92 15.24 -8.12
CA ASP A 4 2.27 14.89 -7.67
C ASP A 4 2.16 14.10 -6.36
N PRO A 5 2.54 12.80 -6.32
CA PRO A 5 2.42 11.99 -5.12
C PRO A 5 3.30 12.53 -3.97
N ILE A 6 4.42 13.19 -4.27
CA ILE A 6 5.28 13.79 -3.24
C ILE A 6 4.56 14.93 -2.52
N LYS A 7 3.84 15.78 -3.27
CA LYS A 7 3.05 16.87 -2.69
C LYS A 7 1.92 16.37 -1.79
N ILE A 8 1.34 15.21 -2.12
CA ILE A 8 0.34 14.57 -1.26
C ILE A 8 1.00 14.11 0.04
N LEU A 9 2.16 13.44 -0.01
CA LEU A 9 2.89 13.05 1.20
C LEU A 9 3.29 14.26 2.06
N GLU A 10 3.76 15.34 1.44
CA GLU A 10 4.10 16.59 2.13
C GLU A 10 2.89 17.18 2.85
N LYS A 11 1.72 17.23 2.18
CA LYS A 11 0.45 17.73 2.73
C LYS A 11 0.03 16.99 3.99
N TYR A 12 0.22 15.67 4.04
CA TYR A 12 -0.21 14.84 5.18
C TYR A 12 0.87 14.60 6.24
N SER A 13 2.12 15.02 5.98
CA SER A 13 3.23 14.80 6.91
C SER A 13 3.06 15.49 8.26
N ASN A 14 2.23 16.53 8.37
CA ASN A 14 1.99 17.27 9.63
C ASN A 14 3.28 17.68 10.36
N SER A 15 4.28 18.18 9.63
CA SER A 15 5.63 18.54 10.15
C SER A 15 6.50 17.36 10.61
N GLN A 16 6.09 16.11 10.39
CA GLN A 16 6.85 14.90 10.70
C GLN A 16 7.96 14.67 9.66
N LYS A 17 8.95 15.58 9.61
CA LYS A 17 10.02 15.59 8.59
C LYS A 17 10.85 14.31 8.56
N LYS A 18 11.10 13.69 9.72
CA LYS A 18 11.81 12.41 9.83
C LYS A 18 11.02 11.30 9.13
N ALA A 19 9.74 11.16 9.46
CA ALA A 19 8.84 10.18 8.83
C ALA A 19 8.74 10.41 7.31
N LEU A 20 8.54 11.67 6.88
CA LEU A 20 8.46 12.01 5.46
C LEU A 20 9.73 11.62 4.70
N LYS A 21 10.92 11.89 5.26
CA LYS A 21 12.20 11.51 4.63
C LYS A 21 12.33 9.99 4.50
N ILE A 22 11.97 9.25 5.56
CA ILE A 22 12.02 7.78 5.56
C ILE A 22 11.03 7.22 4.52
N LEU A 23 9.79 7.70 4.53
CA LEU A 23 8.74 7.28 3.61
C LEU A 23 9.10 7.57 2.15
N LEU A 24 9.63 8.76 1.85
CA LEU A 24 10.07 9.09 0.49
C LEU A 24 11.24 8.22 0.01
N HIS A 25 12.16 7.86 0.91
CA HIS A 25 13.25 6.95 0.57
C HIS A 25 12.72 5.54 0.29
N HIS A 26 11.92 5.00 1.21
CA HIS A 26 11.27 3.70 1.08
C HIS A 26 10.41 3.60 -0.19
N GLY A 27 9.53 4.56 -0.43
CA GLY A 27 8.68 4.61 -1.61
C GLY A 27 9.48 4.59 -2.91
N ARG A 28 10.64 5.28 -2.98
CA ARG A 28 11.52 5.23 -4.17
C ARG A 28 12.13 3.84 -4.38
N LEU A 29 12.52 3.15 -3.31
CA LEU A 29 13.04 1.78 -3.40
C LEU A 29 11.95 0.82 -3.91
N VAL A 30 10.74 0.90 -3.34
CA VAL A 30 9.59 0.09 -3.77
C VAL A 30 9.23 0.39 -5.22
N LYS A 31 9.19 1.68 -5.60
CA LYS A 31 8.93 2.13 -6.97
C LYS A 31 9.89 1.50 -7.96
N ASN A 32 11.19 1.63 -7.70
CA ASN A 32 12.23 1.11 -8.59
C ASN A 32 12.10 -0.41 -8.74
N LYS A 33 11.86 -1.13 -7.64
CA LYS A 33 11.69 -2.58 -7.69
C LYS A 33 10.41 -2.99 -8.44
N ALA A 34 9.30 -2.29 -8.23
CA ALA A 34 8.04 -2.56 -8.90
C ALA A 34 8.13 -2.33 -10.41
N LEU A 35 8.86 -1.29 -10.85
CA LEU A 35 9.13 -1.02 -12.26
C LEU A 35 10.04 -2.07 -12.88
N GLU A 36 11.14 -2.45 -12.21
CA GLU A 36 12.03 -3.54 -12.65
C GLU A 36 11.23 -4.82 -12.88
N ILE A 37 10.34 -5.16 -11.94
CA ILE A 37 9.45 -6.32 -12.08
C ILE A 37 8.51 -6.14 -13.28
N ALA A 38 7.89 -4.97 -13.44
CA ALA A 38 6.97 -4.67 -14.53
C ALA A 38 7.62 -4.79 -15.92
N GLU A 39 8.89 -4.41 -16.07
CA GLU A 39 9.66 -4.53 -17.32
C GLU A 39 9.81 -5.99 -17.78
N HIS A 40 9.78 -6.95 -16.86
CA HIS A 40 9.89 -8.38 -17.17
C HIS A 40 8.58 -9.01 -17.66
N PHE A 41 7.47 -8.27 -17.67
CA PHE A 41 6.17 -8.77 -18.13
C PHE A 41 5.79 -8.14 -19.47
N THR A 42 5.69 -8.98 -20.52
CA THR A 42 5.04 -8.60 -21.79
C THR A 42 3.53 -8.76 -21.66
N LEU A 43 2.92 -7.96 -20.78
CA LEU A 43 1.46 -7.81 -20.71
C LEU A 43 1.09 -6.51 -21.43
N ASP A 44 0.12 -6.58 -22.34
CA ASP A 44 -0.22 -5.49 -23.26
C ASP A 44 -0.72 -4.19 -22.59
N LYS A 45 -0.87 -4.17 -21.26
CA LYS A 45 -1.46 -3.03 -20.52
C LYS A 45 -0.93 -2.88 -19.10
N ILE A 46 0.39 -2.80 -18.91
CA ILE A 46 0.94 -2.38 -17.61
C ILE A 46 0.91 -0.85 -17.53
N ASP A 47 0.16 -0.32 -16.57
CA ASP A 47 0.15 1.10 -16.26
C ASP A 47 1.33 1.45 -15.33
N LEU A 48 2.49 1.70 -15.94
CA LEU A 48 3.72 2.05 -15.21
C LEU A 48 3.53 3.30 -14.34
N LYS A 49 2.75 4.28 -14.81
CA LYS A 49 2.52 5.52 -14.07
C LYS A 49 1.73 5.25 -12.78
N PHE A 50 0.69 4.41 -12.87
CA PHE A 50 -0.03 3.96 -11.68
C PHE A 50 0.89 3.23 -10.70
N ILE A 51 1.75 2.33 -11.19
CA ILE A 51 2.72 1.61 -10.36
C ILE A 51 3.63 2.59 -9.63
N GLU A 52 4.14 3.60 -10.34
CA GLU A 52 5.02 4.60 -9.73
C GLU A 52 4.31 5.38 -8.62
N GLU A 53 3.13 5.90 -8.91
CA GLU A 53 2.35 6.71 -7.97
C GLU A 53 1.91 5.87 -6.75
N ALA A 54 1.42 4.65 -6.98
CA ALA A 54 0.98 3.75 -5.92
C ALA A 54 2.14 3.32 -5.02
N ALA A 55 3.31 3.01 -5.57
CA ALA A 55 4.49 2.67 -4.79
C ALA A 55 4.95 3.82 -3.88
N ILE A 56 4.86 5.07 -4.33
CA ILE A 56 5.20 6.24 -3.51
C ILE A 56 4.15 6.46 -2.41
N LEU A 57 2.87 6.21 -2.68
CA LEU A 57 1.75 6.54 -1.78
C LEU A 57 1.31 5.40 -0.84
N HIS A 58 1.75 4.16 -1.05
CA HIS A 58 1.17 2.99 -0.37
C HIS A 58 1.14 3.09 1.16
N ASP A 59 2.17 3.72 1.75
CA ASP A 59 2.36 3.86 3.20
C ASP A 59 1.91 5.23 3.75
N ILE A 60 1.15 6.04 2.99
CA ILE A 60 0.76 7.40 3.42
C ILE A 60 0.02 7.44 4.78
N GLY A 61 -0.67 6.36 5.16
CA GLY A 61 -1.31 6.25 6.46
C GLY A 61 -0.35 6.22 7.66
N ILE A 62 0.96 6.07 7.45
CA ILE A 62 1.95 6.04 8.52
C ILE A 62 2.00 7.34 9.33
N PHE A 63 1.62 8.47 8.75
CA PHE A 63 1.61 9.76 9.46
C PHE A 63 0.60 9.82 10.61
N PHE A 64 -0.31 8.86 10.70
CA PHE A 64 -1.37 8.79 11.70
C PHE A 64 -1.12 7.73 12.78
N VAL A 65 -0.05 6.93 12.64
CA VAL A 65 0.27 5.88 13.62
C VAL A 65 1.30 6.37 14.64
N ASN A 66 1.28 5.76 15.81
CA ASN A 66 2.29 5.95 16.85
C ASN A 66 3.48 5.00 16.58
N ALA A 67 4.53 5.52 15.93
CA ALA A 67 5.78 4.79 15.68
C ALA A 67 6.98 5.76 15.82
N PRO A 68 7.33 6.16 17.07
CA PRO A 68 8.34 7.17 17.33
C PRO A 68 9.74 6.81 16.79
N GLU A 69 10.05 5.51 16.68
CA GLU A 69 11.28 4.96 16.12
C GLU A 69 11.53 5.44 14.68
N ILE A 70 10.46 5.58 13.89
CA ILE A 70 10.48 6.14 12.52
C ILE A 70 10.02 7.60 12.47
N GLY A 71 9.78 8.23 13.63
CA GLY A 71 9.41 9.64 13.73
C GLY A 71 7.94 9.93 13.43
N CYS A 72 7.06 8.93 13.60
CA CYS A 72 5.61 9.10 13.53
C CYS A 72 5.02 9.24 14.94
N TYR A 73 4.17 10.25 15.16
CA TYR A 73 3.63 10.63 16.47
C TYR A 73 2.09 10.68 16.49
N GLY A 74 1.44 9.88 15.65
CA GLY A 74 -0.01 9.75 15.66
C GLY A 74 -0.53 8.97 16.87
N ASP A 75 -1.84 8.70 16.88
CA ASP A 75 -2.53 8.01 17.98
C ASP A 75 -2.98 6.58 17.63
N LYS A 76 -2.78 6.14 16.38
CA LYS A 76 -3.23 4.82 15.90
C LYS A 76 -2.14 3.75 16.02
N PRO A 77 -2.50 2.46 16.16
CA PRO A 77 -1.52 1.38 16.12
C PRO A 77 -0.87 1.26 14.74
N TYR A 78 0.38 0.77 14.66
CA TYR A 78 1.12 0.63 13.40
C TYR A 78 0.31 -0.06 12.31
N ILE A 79 -0.40 -1.15 12.64
CA ILE A 79 -1.19 -1.95 11.69
C ILE A 79 -2.30 -1.15 10.98
N ALA A 80 -2.72 -0.02 11.53
CA ALA A 80 -3.78 0.81 10.98
C ALA A 80 -3.36 1.60 9.73
N HIS A 81 -2.06 1.72 9.43
CA HIS A 81 -1.58 2.55 8.31
C HIS A 81 -2.20 2.18 6.95
N GLY A 82 -2.55 0.92 6.72
CA GLY A 82 -3.19 0.48 5.46
C GLY A 82 -4.55 1.15 5.24
N TYR A 83 -5.52 0.97 6.14
CA TYR A 83 -6.85 1.56 5.97
C TYR A 83 -6.84 3.09 6.16
N LEU A 84 -5.96 3.63 7.01
CA LEU A 84 -5.78 5.08 7.13
C LEU A 84 -5.24 5.67 5.82
N GLY A 85 -4.34 4.96 5.15
CA GLY A 85 -3.85 5.32 3.82
C GLY A 85 -4.97 5.35 2.79
N ARG A 86 -5.87 4.37 2.84
CA ARG A 86 -7.08 4.34 1.99
C ARG A 86 -7.95 5.58 2.20
N GLU A 87 -8.32 5.90 3.45
CA GLU A 87 -9.17 7.05 3.75
C GLU A 87 -8.56 8.37 3.24
N VAL A 88 -7.24 8.53 3.36
CA VAL A 88 -6.53 9.70 2.86
C VAL A 88 -6.61 9.79 1.34
N LEU A 89 -6.32 8.69 0.64
CA LEU A 89 -6.29 8.68 -0.81
C LEU A 89 -7.70 8.80 -1.42
N GLU A 90 -8.73 8.28 -0.76
CA GLU A 90 -10.13 8.54 -1.14
C GLU A 90 -10.49 10.03 -1.00
N LYS A 91 -10.03 10.71 0.07
CA LYS A 91 -10.22 12.17 0.24
C LYS A 91 -9.50 12.99 -0.84
N GLU A 92 -8.38 12.51 -1.38
CA GLU A 92 -7.68 13.13 -2.52
C GLU A 92 -8.31 12.78 -3.89
N GLY A 93 -9.36 11.95 -3.93
CA GLY A 93 -9.98 11.51 -5.18
C GLY A 93 -9.16 10.45 -5.94
N LEU A 94 -8.37 9.65 -5.24
CA LEU A 94 -7.49 8.61 -5.78
C LEU A 94 -7.94 7.18 -5.36
N PRO A 95 -9.16 6.73 -5.74
CA PRO A 95 -9.72 5.47 -5.26
C PRO A 95 -8.90 4.22 -5.66
N LYS A 96 -8.21 4.24 -6.81
CA LYS A 96 -7.34 3.12 -7.21
C LYS A 96 -6.10 3.00 -6.34
N HIS A 97 -5.44 4.12 -6.03
CA HIS A 97 -4.29 4.16 -5.13
C HIS A 97 -4.69 3.80 -3.71
N ALA A 98 -5.90 4.18 -3.29
CA ALA A 98 -6.46 3.83 -1.99
C ALA A 98 -6.54 2.32 -1.77
N LEU A 99 -6.98 1.55 -2.78
CA LEU A 99 -6.98 0.08 -2.73
C LEU A 99 -5.57 -0.50 -2.63
N ALA A 100 -4.59 0.09 -3.35
CA ALA A 100 -3.20 -0.34 -3.26
C ALA A 100 -2.63 -0.11 -1.85
N ALA A 101 -2.89 1.06 -1.26
CA ALA A 101 -2.48 1.40 0.10
C ALA A 101 -3.09 0.47 1.15
N GLU A 102 -4.37 0.11 1.04
CA GLU A 102 -5.02 -0.80 1.99
C GLU A 102 -4.45 -2.22 1.94
N ARG A 103 -4.16 -2.73 0.74
CA ARG A 103 -3.91 -4.15 0.49
C ARG A 103 -2.43 -4.54 0.48
N HIS A 104 -1.51 -3.57 0.51
CA HIS A 104 -0.08 -3.84 0.31
C HIS A 104 0.55 -4.77 1.36
N THR A 105 -0.01 -4.83 2.58
CA THR A 105 0.43 -5.76 3.65
C THR A 105 -0.17 -7.16 3.52
N GLY A 106 -1.04 -7.39 2.54
CA GLY A 106 -1.84 -8.62 2.43
C GLY A 106 -3.04 -8.68 3.36
N MET A 107 -3.32 -7.62 4.14
CA MET A 107 -4.43 -7.58 5.11
C MET A 107 -5.74 -6.95 4.60
N GLY A 108 -5.77 -6.45 3.35
CA GLY A 108 -6.95 -5.80 2.77
C GLY A 108 -7.97 -6.75 2.13
N ILE A 109 -8.09 -7.98 2.64
CA ILE A 109 -9.09 -8.96 2.21
C ILE A 109 -10.33 -8.77 3.08
N HIS A 110 -11.46 -8.43 2.47
CA HIS A 110 -12.73 -8.35 3.19
C HIS A 110 -13.13 -9.72 3.73
N LYS A 111 -13.85 -9.75 4.87
CA LYS A 111 -14.38 -10.99 5.45
C LYS A 111 -15.17 -11.80 4.41
N GLU A 112 -15.91 -11.11 3.55
CA GLU A 112 -16.69 -11.68 2.46
C GLU A 112 -15.79 -12.30 1.37
N GLU A 113 -14.64 -11.69 1.07
CA GLU A 113 -13.62 -12.24 0.16
C GLU A 113 -12.89 -13.45 0.78
N ILE A 114 -12.69 -13.49 2.10
CA ILE A 114 -12.18 -14.67 2.81
C ILE A 114 -13.19 -15.82 2.71
N ILE A 115 -14.47 -15.55 2.93
CA ILE A 115 -15.55 -16.54 2.88
C ILE A 115 -15.76 -17.07 1.46
N SER A 116 -15.68 -16.21 0.44
CA SER A 116 -15.82 -16.64 -0.96
C SER A 116 -14.63 -17.47 -1.44
N ASN A 117 -13.39 -17.12 -1.05
CA ASN A 117 -12.18 -17.88 -1.41
C ASN A 117 -11.98 -19.18 -0.61
N THR A 118 -12.66 -19.35 0.53
CA THR A 118 -12.67 -20.64 1.25
C THR A 118 -13.63 -21.64 0.60
N GLN A 119 -14.72 -21.18 -0.02
CA GLN A 119 -15.64 -22.08 -0.73
C GLN A 119 -15.08 -22.59 -2.06
N SER A 120 -14.21 -21.84 -2.74
CA SER A 120 -13.60 -22.26 -4.01
C SER A 120 -12.42 -23.25 -3.85
N ASN A 121 -11.79 -23.33 -2.67
CA ASN A 121 -10.65 -24.22 -2.41
C ASN A 121 -10.99 -25.51 -1.62
N LEU A 122 -12.24 -25.70 -1.20
CA LEU A 122 -12.68 -26.95 -0.56
C LEU A 122 -12.83 -28.15 -1.53
N GLY A 123 -12.48 -27.97 -2.81
CA GLY A 123 -12.45 -29.03 -3.83
C GLY A 123 -11.13 -29.82 -3.92
N ARG A 124 -10.03 -29.40 -3.28
CA ARG A 124 -8.79 -30.20 -3.25
C ARG A 124 -8.72 -31.03 -1.96
N LYS A 125 -9.50 -32.11 -1.92
CA LYS A 125 -9.26 -33.21 -0.96
C LYS A 125 -8.11 -34.10 -1.46
N ASN A 126 -7.16 -34.34 -0.56
CA ASN A 126 -6.10 -35.37 -0.55
C ASN A 126 -5.00 -35.23 -1.63
N THR A 127 -3.70 -35.34 -1.33
CA THR A 127 -3.06 -36.41 -0.55
C THR A 127 -1.59 -36.06 -0.22
N LEU A 128 -1.09 -36.59 0.92
CA LEU A 128 0.32 -36.86 1.28
C LEU A 128 1.17 -35.67 1.76
N LEU A 129 2.07 -35.76 2.74
CA LEU A 129 2.35 -36.60 3.92
C LEU A 129 3.60 -35.92 4.54
N CYS A 130 3.78 -36.02 5.86
CA CYS A 130 5.09 -35.78 6.48
C CYS A 130 6.18 -36.59 5.77
N GLY A 131 7.34 -35.97 5.57
CA GLY A 131 8.59 -36.56 5.13
C GLY A 131 9.70 -35.53 5.22
#